data_AF-A0A2H5VJR6-F1
#
_entry.id   AF-A0A2H5VJR6-F1
#
_cell.length_a   1.000
_cell.length_b   1.000
_cell.length_c   1.000
_cell.angle_alpha   90.00
_cell.angle_beta   90.00
_cell.angle_gamma   90.00
#
_symmetry.space_group_name_H-M   'P 1'
#
loop_
_entity.id
_entity.type
_entity.pdbx_description
1 polymer ?
#
loop_
_entity_poly.entity_id
_entity_poly.type
_entity_poly.pdbx_seq_one_letter_code
_entity_poly.pdbx_strand_id
1 'polypeptide(L)'
;MRPRRPRQAEIIAVGSELLTPFRVDTNSLWLTERLNALGIDVVVKMIVGDDESLLERLVREALARSEVIVMTGGLGPTEDDVTRKALSRALSRPLVLDEQILEQIRARFARRGLAMPKINERQALVLEGAVVLENRYGTAPGMFVEQEGRALVVLPGPPPEMQAMFESEVVPLLEPLAGGVKIRRRTLRVAGLSESAVDQAIAPIYTQYANPQTTILATTGGIEIHLTASGMTEEEIEARLDELSDRIEHALGARVFTTRGESLEEVIGRLALTKGYTIAVAESVTGGLIAKRLTDVPGSSQYFRGGITAYSDEAKRALLGIPADALAAHGAVSAEVAEAMARRVKESLGATVVWPSREWPDLEGGHQRNPSVWSSSVWPMMSMSRAIGIGFRGIARAFESWPLRRPWRSCMSACCDAPGSEGGLTPASRSGARRL
;
A
#
# COMPACT_ATOMS: atom_id res chain seq x y z
N MET A 1 7.65 31.03 13.21
CA MET A 1 8.62 29.93 13.42
C MET A 1 8.58 29.02 12.20
N ARG A 2 9.73 28.64 11.63
CA ARG A 2 9.73 27.55 10.62
C ARG A 2 9.30 26.25 11.32
N PRO A 3 8.43 25.43 10.73
CA PRO A 3 8.03 24.16 11.34
C PRO A 3 9.29 23.31 11.59
N ARG A 4 9.44 22.77 12.80
CA ARG A 4 10.52 21.82 13.09
C ARG A 4 10.27 20.57 12.25
N ARG A 5 11.24 20.20 11.42
CA ARG A 5 11.20 18.94 10.68
C ARG A 5 11.33 17.76 11.65
N PRO A 6 10.73 16.61 11.36
CA PRO A 6 10.97 15.40 12.13
C PRO A 6 12.46 15.01 12.04
N ARG A 7 12.97 14.37 13.09
CA ARG A 7 14.29 13.75 13.03
C ARG A 7 14.28 12.61 12.03
N GLN A 8 15.40 12.39 11.37
CA GLN A 8 15.52 11.34 10.35
C GLN A 8 16.16 10.08 10.94
N ALA A 9 15.55 8.93 10.64
CA ALA A 9 16.01 7.62 11.03
C ALA A 9 16.40 6.72 9.86
N GLU A 10 17.36 5.82 10.11
CA GLU A 10 17.62 4.66 9.26
C GLU A 10 17.38 3.36 10.00
N ILE A 11 16.89 2.37 9.26
CA ILE A 11 16.77 1.01 9.76
C ILE A 11 17.75 0.11 9.00
N ILE A 12 18.57 -0.64 9.74
CA ILE A 12 19.49 -1.64 9.21
C ILE A 12 19.07 -3.02 9.73
N ALA A 13 18.40 -3.80 8.89
CA ALA A 13 18.07 -5.19 9.20
C ALA A 13 19.24 -6.09 8.80
N VAL A 14 19.78 -6.82 9.77
CA VAL A 14 20.97 -7.68 9.62
C VAL A 14 20.54 -9.14 9.60
N GLY A 15 20.91 -9.84 8.55
CA GLY A 15 20.69 -11.28 8.39
C GLY A 15 20.74 -11.70 6.93
N SER A 16 21.62 -12.63 6.60
CA SER A 16 21.80 -13.14 5.22
C SER A 16 20.53 -13.84 4.70
N GLU A 17 19.72 -14.41 5.58
CA GLU A 17 18.46 -15.02 5.22
C GLU A 17 17.41 -14.02 4.71
N LEU A 18 17.52 -12.74 5.10
CA LEU A 18 16.64 -11.65 4.65
C LEU A 18 16.93 -11.24 3.20
N LEU A 19 18.10 -11.62 2.66
CA LEU A 19 18.46 -11.41 1.25
C LEU A 19 17.92 -12.54 0.35
N THR A 20 17.29 -13.56 0.92
CA THR A 20 16.70 -14.69 0.18
C THR A 20 15.20 -14.46 -0.07
N PRO A 21 14.59 -15.12 -1.08
CA PRO A 21 13.16 -14.95 -1.35
C PRO A 21 12.24 -15.60 -0.29
N PHE A 22 12.81 -16.30 0.70
CA PHE A 22 12.05 -17.11 1.65
C PHE A 22 11.67 -16.35 2.92
N ARG A 23 12.30 -15.21 3.19
CA ARG A 23 12.02 -14.43 4.40
C ARG A 23 11.79 -12.97 4.06
N VAL A 24 10.63 -12.47 4.46
CA VAL A 24 10.26 -11.06 4.32
C VAL A 24 10.66 -10.30 5.58
N ASP A 25 11.34 -9.17 5.41
CA ASP A 25 11.64 -8.25 6.52
C ASP A 25 10.36 -7.53 6.98
N THR A 26 9.76 -8.06 8.05
CA THR A 26 8.62 -7.46 8.72
C THR A 26 9.03 -6.56 9.89
N ASN A 27 10.26 -6.71 10.40
CA ASN A 27 10.78 -5.92 11.51
C ASN A 27 10.93 -4.45 11.11
N SER A 28 11.50 -4.17 9.94
CA SER A 28 11.65 -2.79 9.49
C SER A 28 10.30 -2.11 9.24
N LEU A 29 9.26 -2.84 8.82
CA LEU A 29 7.91 -2.30 8.65
C LEU A 29 7.32 -1.90 10.02
N TRP A 30 7.43 -2.79 11.00
CA TRP A 30 6.96 -2.52 12.35
C TRP A 30 7.72 -1.36 13.01
N LEU A 31 9.06 -1.35 12.93
CA LEU A 31 9.89 -0.26 13.43
C LEU A 31 9.57 1.08 12.75
N THR A 32 9.28 1.07 11.44
CA THR A 32 8.85 2.28 10.72
C THR A 32 7.56 2.84 11.29
N GLU A 33 6.57 2.00 11.58
CA GLU A 33 5.32 2.43 12.19
C GLU A 33 5.57 3.09 13.56
N ARG A 34 6.36 2.42 14.41
CA ARG A 34 6.65 2.90 15.77
C ARG A 34 7.46 4.19 15.80
N LEU A 35 8.52 4.30 14.98
CA LEU A 35 9.32 5.52 14.88
C LEU A 35 8.49 6.70 14.38
N ASN A 36 7.62 6.48 13.39
CA ASN A 36 6.71 7.52 12.92
C ASN A 36 5.73 7.98 14.02
N ALA A 37 5.25 7.06 14.86
CA ALA A 37 4.37 7.39 15.98
C ALA A 37 5.07 8.29 17.01
N LEU A 38 6.39 8.13 17.18
CA LEU A 38 7.22 9.02 18.00
C LEU A 38 7.53 10.36 17.32
N GLY A 39 7.23 10.54 16.04
CA GLY A 39 7.59 11.75 15.29
C GLY A 39 8.97 11.70 14.61
N ILE A 40 9.51 10.50 14.44
CA ILE A 40 10.79 10.26 13.78
C ILE A 40 10.51 9.68 12.40
N ASP A 41 11.00 10.34 11.36
CA ASP A 41 10.77 9.98 9.96
C ASP A 41 11.83 9.01 9.46
N VAL A 42 11.42 7.84 8.98
CA VAL A 42 12.34 6.83 8.44
C VAL A 42 12.63 7.13 6.97
N VAL A 43 13.87 7.51 6.69
CA VAL A 43 14.31 7.94 5.35
C VAL A 43 15.08 6.88 4.59
N VAL A 44 15.69 5.92 5.29
CA VAL A 44 16.43 4.81 4.69
C VAL A 44 16.10 3.51 5.41
N LYS A 45 15.89 2.45 4.63
CA LYS A 45 15.86 1.07 5.12
C LYS A 45 16.82 0.25 4.29
N MET A 46 17.63 -0.57 4.94
CA MET A 46 18.55 -1.48 4.27
C MET A 46 18.50 -2.86 4.91
N ILE A 47 18.62 -3.89 4.08
CA ILE A 47 18.82 -5.27 4.49
C ILE A 47 20.27 -5.61 4.14
N VAL A 48 21.02 -6.10 5.12
CA VAL A 48 22.44 -6.39 5.00
C VAL A 48 22.69 -7.82 5.45
N GLY A 49 23.50 -8.55 4.68
CA GLY A 49 23.96 -9.88 5.08
C GLY A 49 24.94 -9.82 6.25
N ASP A 50 25.32 -11.00 6.75
CA ASP A 50 26.20 -11.16 7.91
C ASP A 50 27.69 -10.94 7.54
N ASP A 51 28.01 -9.77 7.00
CA ASP A 51 29.36 -9.34 6.64
C ASP A 51 29.81 -8.19 7.56
N GLU A 52 30.79 -8.47 8.41
CA GLU A 52 31.31 -7.53 9.42
C GLU A 52 31.86 -6.24 8.78
N SER A 53 32.58 -6.35 7.66
CA SER A 53 33.25 -5.22 7.00
C SER A 53 32.25 -4.30 6.30
N LEU A 54 31.22 -4.89 5.70
CA LEU A 54 30.13 -4.17 5.07
C LEU A 54 29.30 -3.43 6.12
N LEU A 55 28.93 -4.12 7.22
CA LEU A 55 28.19 -3.51 8.33
C LEU A 55 28.96 -2.35 8.95
N GLU A 56 30.26 -2.49 9.18
CA GLU A 56 31.08 -1.42 9.73
C GLU A 56 30.96 -0.14 8.89
N ARG A 57 31.18 -0.26 7.57
CA ARG A 57 31.11 0.86 6.64
C ARG A 57 29.70 1.46 6.60
N LEU A 58 28.66 0.65 6.46
CA LEU A 58 27.29 1.14 6.36
C LEU A 58 26.83 1.86 7.64
N VAL A 59 27.25 1.40 8.81
CA VAL A 59 26.98 2.08 10.08
C VAL A 59 27.64 3.45 10.12
N ARG A 60 28.92 3.56 9.72
CA ARG A 60 29.62 4.85 9.64
C ARG A 60 28.91 5.83 8.69
N GLU A 61 28.49 5.34 7.54
CA GLU A 61 27.76 6.16 6.56
C GLU A 61 26.37 6.59 7.07
N ALA A 62 25.66 5.72 7.79
CA ALA A 62 24.36 6.03 8.39
C ALA A 62 24.50 7.10 9.49
N LEU A 63 25.51 6.99 10.36
CA LEU A 63 25.81 7.98 11.40
C LEU A 63 26.13 9.37 10.82
N ALA A 64 26.73 9.43 9.63
CA ALA A 64 27.05 10.69 8.98
C ALA A 64 25.80 11.44 8.47
N ARG A 65 24.73 10.74 8.08
CA ARG A 65 23.58 11.33 7.38
C ARG A 65 22.27 11.33 8.19
N SER A 66 22.13 10.50 9.22
CA SER A 66 20.87 10.31 9.96
C SER A 66 21.00 10.48 11.46
N GLU A 67 19.96 10.98 12.11
CA GLU A 67 19.97 11.35 13.55
C GLU A 67 19.72 10.16 14.46
N VAL A 68 18.97 9.18 13.97
CA VAL A 68 18.63 7.94 14.67
C VAL A 68 18.95 6.76 13.76
N ILE A 69 19.63 5.74 14.27
CA ILE A 69 19.92 4.51 13.56
C ILE A 69 19.37 3.37 14.40
N VAL A 70 18.51 2.54 13.82
CA VAL A 70 17.96 1.36 14.46
C VAL A 70 18.41 0.12 13.71
N MET A 71 19.18 -0.73 14.37
CA MET A 71 19.63 -2.00 13.83
C MET A 71 18.84 -3.15 14.46
N THR A 72 18.55 -4.19 13.70
CA THR A 72 17.91 -5.42 14.20
C THR A 72 18.58 -6.65 13.60
N GLY A 73 18.96 -7.62 14.44
CA GLY A 73 19.60 -8.86 14.01
C GLY A 73 21.12 -8.94 14.29
N GLY A 74 21.68 -10.14 14.15
CA GLY A 74 23.11 -10.42 14.39
C GLY A 74 23.58 -10.27 15.85
N LEU A 75 22.68 -10.47 16.83
CA LEU A 75 22.95 -10.38 18.26
C LEU A 75 22.93 -11.75 18.99
N GLY A 76 22.77 -12.84 18.26
CA GLY A 76 22.86 -14.19 18.83
C GLY A 76 24.30 -14.56 19.21
N PRO A 77 24.53 -15.82 19.60
CA PRO A 77 25.84 -16.31 20.00
C PRO A 77 26.71 -16.83 18.83
N THR A 78 26.16 -17.04 17.63
CA THR A 78 26.82 -17.82 16.57
C THR A 78 27.93 -17.02 15.85
N GLU A 79 28.68 -17.68 14.95
CA GLU A 79 29.81 -17.02 14.26
C GLU A 79 29.37 -15.96 13.25
N ASP A 80 28.20 -16.15 12.65
CA ASP A 80 27.50 -15.23 11.77
C ASP A 80 26.89 -14.02 12.51
N ASP A 81 26.77 -14.05 13.85
CA ASP A 81 26.35 -12.88 14.62
C ASP A 81 27.48 -11.84 14.75
N VAL A 82 27.64 -11.04 13.68
CA VAL A 82 28.74 -10.08 13.52
C VAL A 82 28.41 -8.65 13.96
N THR A 83 27.15 -8.33 14.27
CA THR A 83 26.69 -6.95 14.53
C THR A 83 27.50 -6.25 15.62
N ARG A 84 27.73 -6.91 16.78
CA ARG A 84 28.53 -6.34 17.88
C ARG A 84 29.97 -6.02 17.47
N LYS A 85 30.60 -6.90 16.70
CA LYS A 85 31.99 -6.74 16.24
C LYS A 85 32.09 -5.59 15.23
N ALA A 86 31.18 -5.56 14.27
CA ALA A 86 31.09 -4.49 13.28
C ALA A 86 30.89 -3.12 13.93
N LEU A 87 30.01 -3.04 14.93
CA LEU A 87 29.77 -1.82 15.69
C LEU A 87 30.98 -1.37 16.51
N SER A 88 31.70 -2.32 17.12
CA SER A 88 32.90 -2.02 17.89
C SER A 88 33.95 -1.31 17.03
N ARG A 89 34.14 -1.79 15.80
CA ARG A 89 35.03 -1.14 14.82
C ARG A 89 34.45 0.19 14.35
N ALA A 90 33.17 0.22 13.96
CA ALA A 90 32.51 1.41 13.40
C ALA A 90 32.55 2.61 14.34
N LEU A 91 32.39 2.37 15.64
CA LEU A 91 32.37 3.40 16.68
C LEU A 91 33.74 3.61 17.34
N SER A 92 34.73 2.78 17.00
CA SER A 92 36.03 2.72 17.69
C SER A 92 35.89 2.53 19.21
N ARG A 93 34.94 1.67 19.64
CA ARG A 93 34.69 1.34 21.05
C ARG A 93 34.91 -0.14 21.30
N PRO A 94 35.72 -0.54 22.29
CA PRO A 94 35.95 -1.95 22.56
C PRO A 94 34.68 -2.65 23.07
N LEU A 95 34.62 -3.96 22.87
CA LEU A 95 33.63 -4.81 23.52
C LEU A 95 34.14 -5.22 24.90
N VAL A 96 33.34 -4.97 25.93
CA VAL A 96 33.64 -5.33 27.32
C VAL A 96 32.65 -6.39 27.78
N LEU A 97 33.13 -7.37 28.54
CA LEU A 97 32.28 -8.38 29.14
C LEU A 97 31.51 -7.78 30.32
N ASP A 98 30.19 -7.85 30.26
CA ASP A 98 29.32 -7.51 31.37
C ASP A 98 28.99 -8.76 32.19
N GLU A 99 29.59 -8.87 33.37
CA GLU A 99 29.40 -10.01 34.27
C GLU A 99 27.95 -10.15 34.77
N GLN A 100 27.19 -9.04 34.87
CA GLN A 100 25.79 -9.11 35.28
C GLN A 100 24.93 -9.73 34.19
N ILE A 101 25.13 -9.32 32.93
CA ILE A 101 24.45 -9.93 31.78
C ILE A 101 24.84 -11.40 31.66
N LEU A 102 26.12 -11.72 31.82
CA LEU A 102 26.60 -13.10 31.75
C LEU A 102 25.90 -13.99 32.78
N GLU A 103 25.77 -13.51 34.01
CA GLU A 103 25.09 -14.25 35.07
C GLU A 103 23.58 -14.38 34.81
N GLN A 104 22.93 -13.35 34.27
CA GLN A 104 21.52 -13.43 33.85
C GLN A 104 21.30 -14.49 32.75
N ILE A 105 22.22 -14.58 31.78
CA ILE A 105 22.17 -15.61 30.74
C ILE A 105 22.33 -16.99 31.38
N ARG A 106 23.34 -17.19 32.26
CA ARG A 106 23.54 -18.45 33.00
C ARG A 106 22.29 -18.85 33.78
N ALA A 107 21.68 -17.92 34.50
CA ALA A 107 20.45 -18.15 35.25
C ALA A 107 19.27 -18.52 34.34
N ARG A 108 19.18 -17.97 33.12
CA ARG A 108 18.14 -18.34 32.14
C ARG A 108 18.30 -19.76 31.63
N PHE A 109 19.54 -20.21 31.38
CA PHE A 109 19.82 -21.62 31.06
C PHE A 109 19.50 -22.55 32.24
N ALA A 110 19.93 -22.18 33.45
CA ALA A 110 19.70 -22.96 34.66
C ALA A 110 18.21 -23.15 34.97
N ARG A 111 17.37 -22.11 34.80
CA ARG A 111 15.90 -22.20 34.94
C ARG A 111 15.25 -23.22 34.00
N ARG A 112 15.90 -23.55 32.88
CA ARG A 112 15.46 -24.55 31.91
C ARG A 112 16.09 -25.93 32.17
N GLY A 113 16.87 -26.08 33.24
CA GLY A 113 17.62 -27.31 33.54
C GLY A 113 18.80 -27.55 32.59
N LEU A 114 19.30 -26.51 31.92
CA LEU A 114 20.40 -26.60 30.95
C LEU A 114 21.66 -25.92 31.50
N ALA A 115 22.83 -26.49 31.19
CA ALA A 115 24.09 -25.78 31.34
C ALA A 115 24.28 -24.79 30.19
N MET A 116 24.78 -23.58 30.47
CA MET A 116 25.04 -22.58 29.45
C MET A 116 26.25 -22.97 28.60
N PRO A 117 26.13 -23.10 27.27
CA PRO A 117 27.28 -23.28 26.39
C PRO A 117 28.22 -22.06 26.43
N LYS A 118 29.53 -22.29 26.37
CA LYS A 118 30.54 -21.21 26.42
C LYS A 118 30.38 -20.16 25.32
N ILE A 119 29.87 -20.55 24.15
CA ILE A 119 29.64 -19.62 23.03
C ILE A 119 28.64 -18.51 23.38
N ASN A 120 27.71 -18.76 24.31
CA ASN A 120 26.74 -17.75 24.77
C ASN A 120 27.38 -16.62 25.59
N GLU A 121 28.61 -16.78 26.10
CA GLU A 121 29.36 -15.71 26.75
C GLU A 121 29.52 -14.48 25.83
N ARG A 122 29.55 -14.70 24.51
CA ARG A 122 29.61 -13.63 23.49
C ARG A 122 28.42 -12.68 23.52
N GLN A 123 27.28 -13.12 24.04
CA GLN A 123 26.07 -12.28 24.15
C GLN A 123 26.16 -11.28 25.31
N ALA A 124 27.08 -11.51 26.26
CA ALA A 124 27.38 -10.58 27.35
C ALA A 124 28.49 -9.57 27.02
N LEU A 125 29.04 -9.62 25.80
CA LEU A 125 29.96 -8.59 25.30
C LEU A 125 29.14 -7.38 24.83
N VAL A 126 29.34 -6.24 25.45
CA VAL A 126 28.66 -4.98 25.12
C VAL A 126 29.66 -3.91 24.73
N LEU A 127 29.22 -2.93 23.94
CA LEU A 127 30.06 -1.80 23.57
C LEU A 127 30.34 -0.95 24.81
N GLU A 128 31.60 -0.53 24.98
CA GLU A 128 31.98 0.35 26.07
C GLU A 128 31.14 1.65 26.05
N GLY A 129 30.56 2.00 27.19
CA GLY A 129 29.70 3.17 27.35
C GLY A 129 28.32 3.05 26.69
N ALA A 130 27.91 1.86 26.25
CA ALA A 130 26.54 1.62 25.82
C ALA A 130 25.59 1.49 27.03
N VAL A 131 24.37 1.99 26.86
CA VAL A 131 23.26 1.66 27.74
C VAL A 131 22.71 0.30 27.29
N VAL A 132 22.73 -0.67 28.21
CA VAL A 132 22.23 -2.04 27.95
C VAL A 132 20.70 -2.02 27.99
N LEU A 133 20.07 -2.61 26.98
CA LEU A 133 18.62 -2.74 26.88
C LEU A 133 18.21 -4.17 27.27
N GLU A 134 17.40 -4.32 28.32
CA GLU A 134 17.03 -5.62 28.87
C GLU A 134 16.22 -6.45 27.86
N ASN A 135 16.62 -7.70 27.63
CA ASN A 135 15.84 -8.65 26.84
C ASN A 135 15.10 -9.65 27.72
N ARG A 136 13.83 -9.36 28.00
CA ARG A 136 12.98 -10.25 28.81
C ARG A 136 12.63 -11.56 28.11
N TYR A 137 12.61 -11.58 26.79
CA TYR A 137 12.15 -12.72 25.99
C TYR A 137 13.29 -13.59 25.43
N GLY A 138 14.52 -13.11 25.40
CA GLY A 138 15.70 -13.82 24.91
C GLY A 138 16.92 -13.75 25.84
N THR A 139 18.08 -14.17 25.33
CA THR A 139 19.38 -14.08 26.01
C THR A 139 20.25 -12.92 25.51
N ALA A 140 19.97 -12.39 24.31
CA ALA A 140 20.75 -11.32 23.71
C ALA A 140 20.21 -9.95 24.15
N PRO A 141 20.93 -9.18 24.99
CA PRO A 141 20.53 -7.82 25.30
C PRO A 141 20.65 -6.92 24.05
N GLY A 142 19.82 -5.87 24.00
CA GLY A 142 20.03 -4.79 23.06
C GLY A 142 21.01 -3.77 23.60
N MET A 143 21.35 -2.77 22.80
CA MET A 143 22.22 -1.67 23.21
C MET A 143 21.72 -0.35 22.64
N PHE A 144 21.84 0.71 23.43
CA PHE A 144 21.71 2.09 23.00
C PHE A 144 23.05 2.79 23.16
N VAL A 145 23.50 3.47 22.10
CA VAL A 145 24.74 4.22 22.08
C VAL A 145 24.47 5.61 21.55
N GLU A 146 24.89 6.62 22.30
CA GLU A 146 25.00 7.97 21.79
C GLU A 146 26.40 8.18 21.19
N GLN A 147 26.46 8.54 19.91
CA GLN A 147 27.69 8.84 19.19
C GLN A 147 27.54 10.19 18.49
N GLU A 148 28.35 11.19 18.88
CA GLU A 148 28.38 12.51 18.21
C GLU A 148 26.99 13.18 18.10
N GLY A 149 26.16 13.04 19.13
CA GLY A 149 24.78 13.57 19.17
C GLY A 149 23.78 12.78 18.31
N ARG A 150 24.15 11.59 17.83
CA ARG A 150 23.31 10.64 17.11
C ARG A 150 22.95 9.47 18.01
N ALA A 151 21.73 8.96 17.88
CA ALA A 151 21.26 7.79 18.62
C ALA A 151 21.41 6.53 17.78
N LEU A 152 22.12 5.53 18.28
CA LEU A 152 22.24 4.20 17.69
C LEU A 152 21.59 3.17 18.62
N VAL A 153 20.57 2.48 18.11
CA VAL A 153 19.83 1.42 18.81
C VAL A 153 20.13 0.10 18.13
N VAL A 154 20.40 -0.94 18.90
CA VAL A 154 20.71 -2.28 18.40
C VAL A 154 19.81 -3.29 19.08
N LEU A 155 18.99 -3.97 18.30
CA LEU A 155 17.91 -4.83 18.78
C LEU A 155 18.09 -6.28 18.29
N PRO A 156 17.53 -7.26 19.01
CA PRO A 156 17.53 -8.64 18.55
C PRO A 156 16.73 -8.81 17.25
N GLY A 157 16.97 -9.91 16.54
CA GLY A 157 16.27 -10.25 15.29
C GLY A 157 14.86 -10.84 15.48
N PRO A 158 14.62 -11.74 16.44
CA PRO A 158 13.28 -12.31 16.67
C PRO A 158 12.23 -11.23 16.98
N PRO A 159 11.09 -11.16 16.25
CA PRO A 159 10.12 -10.08 16.42
C PRO A 159 9.57 -9.93 17.85
N PRO A 160 9.18 -11.00 18.58
CA PRO A 160 8.67 -10.83 19.94
C PRO A 160 9.68 -10.20 20.91
N GLU A 161 10.97 -10.51 20.73
CA GLU A 161 12.05 -9.93 21.56
C GLU A 161 12.27 -8.45 21.19
N MET A 162 12.38 -8.17 19.89
CA MET A 162 12.61 -6.82 19.37
C MET A 162 11.48 -5.86 19.73
N GLN A 163 10.23 -6.28 19.52
CA GLN A 163 9.06 -5.43 19.76
C GLN A 163 8.91 -5.09 21.25
N ALA A 164 9.04 -6.08 22.12
CA ALA A 164 8.95 -5.87 23.56
C ALA A 164 10.05 -4.92 24.08
N MET A 165 11.29 -5.12 23.62
CA MET A 165 12.42 -4.29 24.00
C MET A 165 12.30 -2.86 23.44
N PHE A 166 11.78 -2.71 22.22
CA PHE A 166 11.55 -1.39 21.65
C PHE A 166 10.56 -0.59 22.50
N GLU A 167 9.42 -1.19 22.83
CA GLU A 167 8.37 -0.50 23.59
C GLU A 167 8.82 -0.19 25.04
N SER A 168 9.53 -1.10 25.73
CA SER A 168 9.90 -0.89 27.13
C SER A 168 11.18 -0.09 27.33
N GLU A 169 12.20 -0.31 26.49
CA GLU A 169 13.55 0.26 26.70
C GLU A 169 13.88 1.38 25.71
N VAL A 170 13.42 1.30 24.44
CA VAL A 170 13.83 2.25 23.40
C VAL A 170 12.93 3.48 23.35
N VAL A 171 11.62 3.31 23.47
CA VAL A 171 10.65 4.43 23.44
C VAL A 171 11.02 5.51 24.47
N PRO A 172 11.30 5.19 25.75
CA PRO A 172 11.68 6.22 26.75
C PRO A 172 12.95 6.99 26.40
N LEU A 173 13.86 6.39 25.62
CA LEU A 173 15.11 7.02 25.19
C LEU A 173 14.93 7.91 23.94
N LEU A 174 14.05 7.51 23.02
CA LEU A 174 13.82 8.22 21.75
C LEU A 174 12.75 9.31 21.84
N GLU A 175 11.76 9.17 22.72
CA GLU A 175 10.66 10.13 22.86
C GLU A 175 11.17 11.57 23.18
N PRO A 176 12.11 11.77 24.12
CA PRO A 176 12.68 13.09 24.36
C PRO A 176 13.43 13.66 23.15
N LEU A 177 14.06 12.79 22.35
CA LEU A 177 14.82 13.19 21.16
C LEU A 177 13.91 13.67 20.03
N ALA A 178 12.72 13.08 19.89
CA ALA A 178 11.75 13.46 18.86
C ALA A 178 11.18 14.87 19.06
N GLY A 179 11.26 15.41 20.28
CA GLY A 179 10.99 16.82 20.57
C GLY A 179 9.53 17.23 20.35
N GLY A 180 8.59 16.29 20.49
CA GLY A 180 7.14 16.52 20.40
C GLY A 180 6.61 16.69 18.98
N VAL A 181 7.43 16.48 17.94
CA VAL A 181 6.96 16.47 16.56
C VAL A 181 6.00 15.30 16.38
N LYS A 182 4.89 15.52 15.69
CA LYS A 182 3.95 14.48 15.28
C LYS A 182 4.01 14.31 13.77
N ILE A 183 3.82 13.09 13.30
CA ILE A 183 3.68 12.74 11.88
C ILE A 183 2.27 12.14 11.67
N ARG A 184 1.58 12.61 10.64
CA ARG A 184 0.29 12.04 10.20
C ARG A 184 0.29 11.82 8.70
N ARG A 185 -0.52 10.85 8.27
CA ARG A 185 -0.65 10.48 6.88
C ARG A 185 -2.11 10.45 6.48
N ARG A 186 -2.39 10.85 5.25
CA ARG A 186 -3.69 10.77 4.62
C ARG A 186 -3.55 10.12 3.26
N THR A 187 -4.49 9.24 2.93
CA THR A 187 -4.48 8.50 1.67
C THR A 187 -5.74 8.82 0.90
N LEU A 188 -5.59 9.47 -0.25
CA LEU A 188 -6.65 9.63 -1.23
C LEU A 188 -6.56 8.48 -2.22
N ARG A 189 -7.69 7.95 -2.67
CA ARG A 189 -7.71 6.92 -3.72
C ARG A 189 -8.50 7.39 -4.93
N VAL A 190 -7.92 7.15 -6.09
CA VAL A 190 -8.37 7.65 -7.39
C VAL A 190 -8.65 6.49 -8.32
N ALA A 191 -9.81 6.52 -8.98
CA ALA A 191 -10.23 5.50 -9.94
C ALA A 191 -10.27 6.02 -11.38
N GLY A 192 -9.84 5.16 -12.32
CA GLY A 192 -10.03 5.37 -13.76
C GLY A 192 -9.14 6.45 -14.39
N LEU A 193 -8.03 6.79 -13.74
CA LEU A 193 -6.92 7.58 -14.30
C LEU A 193 -5.62 6.77 -14.18
N SER A 194 -4.69 6.99 -15.11
CA SER A 194 -3.32 6.47 -14.99
C SER A 194 -2.52 7.32 -14.01
N GLU A 195 -1.40 6.79 -13.51
CA GLU A 195 -0.49 7.51 -12.62
C GLU A 195 -0.05 8.85 -13.23
N SER A 196 0.43 8.85 -14.48
CA SER A 196 0.86 10.07 -15.18
C SER A 196 -0.26 11.08 -15.37
N ALA A 197 -1.50 10.63 -15.56
CA ALA A 197 -2.65 11.53 -15.70
C ALA A 197 -3.05 12.15 -14.35
N VAL A 198 -2.95 11.39 -13.26
CA VAL A 198 -3.11 11.93 -11.91
C VAL A 198 -2.03 12.96 -11.64
N ASP A 199 -0.76 12.59 -11.80
CA ASP A 199 0.39 13.45 -11.54
C ASP A 199 0.32 14.75 -12.35
N GLN A 200 0.10 14.68 -13.67
CA GLN A 200 -0.05 15.87 -14.52
C GLN A 200 -1.15 16.83 -14.03
N ALA A 201 -2.24 16.30 -13.48
CA ALA A 201 -3.35 17.11 -12.99
C ALA A 201 -3.04 17.78 -11.63
N ILE A 202 -2.30 17.12 -10.74
CA ILE A 202 -2.12 17.56 -9.35
C ILE A 202 -0.72 18.08 -9.02
N ALA A 203 0.29 17.82 -9.86
CA ALA A 203 1.66 18.32 -9.66
C ALA A 203 1.73 19.84 -9.50
N PRO A 204 1.02 20.67 -10.28
CA PRO A 204 1.00 22.12 -10.05
C PRO A 204 0.43 22.53 -8.68
N ILE A 205 -0.29 21.63 -8.00
CA ILE A 205 -0.91 21.86 -6.68
C ILE A 205 0.05 21.44 -5.59
N TYR A 206 0.44 20.16 -5.54
CA TYR A 206 1.21 19.63 -4.40
C TYR A 206 2.65 20.15 -4.38
N THR A 207 3.24 20.52 -5.52
CA THR A 207 4.61 21.08 -5.57
C THR A 207 4.74 22.44 -4.91
N GLN A 208 3.62 23.10 -4.60
CA GLN A 208 3.58 24.34 -3.84
C GLN A 208 3.83 24.11 -2.33
N TYR A 209 3.79 22.86 -1.88
CA TYR A 209 3.92 22.48 -0.47
C TYR A 209 5.26 21.80 -0.20
N ALA A 210 6.00 22.32 0.77
CA ALA A 210 7.15 21.61 1.35
C ALA A 210 6.72 20.59 2.44
N ASN A 211 5.54 20.82 3.01
CA ASN A 211 4.87 20.02 4.03
C ASN A 211 3.37 20.36 3.93
N PRO A 212 2.48 19.42 3.56
CA PRO A 212 2.69 17.97 3.44
C PRO A 212 3.56 17.55 2.25
N GLN A 213 4.23 16.41 2.38
CA GLN A 213 4.88 15.69 1.28
C GLN A 213 3.86 14.80 0.57
N THR A 214 3.98 14.68 -0.75
CA THR A 214 3.06 13.88 -1.58
C THR A 214 3.80 12.73 -2.26
N THR A 215 3.21 11.54 -2.23
CA THR A 215 3.67 10.36 -2.98
C THR A 215 2.49 9.77 -3.74
N ILE A 216 2.69 9.46 -5.01
CA ILE A 216 1.69 8.83 -5.86
C ILE A 216 2.12 7.39 -6.08
N LEU A 217 1.21 6.44 -5.81
CA LEU A 217 1.46 5.01 -5.97
C LEU A 217 0.41 4.40 -6.89
N ALA A 218 0.85 3.72 -7.94
CA ALA A 218 -0.02 2.84 -8.70
C ALA A 218 -0.26 1.54 -7.93
N THR A 219 -1.52 1.21 -7.67
CA THR A 219 -1.92 -0.04 -7.03
C THR A 219 -2.78 -0.86 -7.96
N THR A 220 -2.94 -2.14 -7.65
CA THR A 220 -3.94 -2.94 -8.34
C THR A 220 -5.31 -2.33 -8.01
N GLY A 221 -6.03 -1.81 -9.01
CA GLY A 221 -7.37 -1.21 -8.84
C GLY A 221 -7.46 0.31 -8.87
N GLY A 222 -6.35 1.05 -8.81
CA GLY A 222 -6.37 2.50 -8.91
C GLY A 222 -5.03 3.17 -8.62
N ILE A 223 -5.09 4.47 -8.36
CA ILE A 223 -3.95 5.27 -7.92
C ILE A 223 -4.20 5.72 -6.48
N GLU A 224 -3.20 5.61 -5.63
CA GLU A 224 -3.20 6.16 -4.28
C GLU A 224 -2.33 7.40 -4.21
N ILE A 225 -2.81 8.43 -3.53
CA ILE A 225 -2.07 9.65 -3.25
C ILE A 225 -1.89 9.70 -1.73
N HIS A 226 -0.65 9.53 -1.29
CA HIS A 226 -0.28 9.59 0.11
C HIS A 226 0.27 10.96 0.44
N LEU A 227 -0.39 11.64 1.37
CA LEU A 227 0.03 12.91 1.94
C LEU A 227 0.62 12.64 3.32
N THR A 228 1.88 13.00 3.53
CA THR A 228 2.53 12.90 4.85
C THR A 228 2.83 14.30 5.37
N ALA A 229 2.27 14.65 6.52
CA ALA A 229 2.47 15.94 7.16
C ALA A 229 3.08 15.79 8.55
N SER A 230 3.88 16.78 8.94
CA SER A 230 4.47 16.86 10.27
C SER A 230 4.28 18.23 10.91
N GLY A 231 4.26 18.29 12.24
CA GLY A 231 4.01 19.51 13.00
C GLY A 231 4.06 19.28 14.50
N MET A 232 3.79 20.33 15.29
CA MET A 232 3.80 20.25 16.77
C MET A 232 2.44 19.90 17.35
N THR A 233 1.37 20.23 16.65
CA THR A 233 0.00 20.00 17.08
C THR A 233 -0.74 19.19 16.03
N GLU A 234 -1.70 18.39 16.47
CA GLU A 234 -2.46 17.53 15.56
C GLU A 234 -3.39 18.37 14.70
N GLU A 235 -3.94 19.43 15.27
CA GLU A 235 -4.83 20.40 14.63
C GLU A 235 -4.14 21.13 13.47
N GLU A 236 -2.88 21.56 13.64
CA GLU A 236 -2.09 22.19 12.57
C GLU A 236 -1.81 21.21 11.42
N ILE A 237 -1.52 19.95 11.76
CA ILE A 237 -1.20 18.91 10.79
C ILE A 237 -2.44 18.55 9.97
N GLU A 238 -3.57 18.30 10.64
CA GLU A 238 -4.83 17.97 9.98
C GLU A 238 -5.31 19.14 9.11
N ALA A 239 -5.21 20.40 9.57
CA ALA A 239 -5.58 21.55 8.75
C ALA A 239 -4.78 21.64 7.43
N ARG A 240 -3.48 21.30 7.44
CA ARG A 240 -2.67 21.24 6.21
C ARG A 240 -3.05 20.08 5.31
N LEU A 241 -3.35 18.92 5.90
CA LEU A 241 -3.79 17.74 5.16
C LEU A 241 -5.16 17.99 4.52
N ASP A 242 -6.09 18.63 5.24
CA ASP A 242 -7.41 19.05 4.75
C ASP A 242 -7.26 19.99 3.56
N GLU A 243 -6.50 21.08 3.72
CA GLU A 243 -6.30 22.08 2.66
C GLU A 243 -5.76 21.44 1.36
N LEU A 244 -4.72 20.61 1.45
CA LEU A 244 -4.15 19.96 0.28
C LEU A 244 -5.09 18.89 -0.31
N SER A 245 -5.79 18.14 0.55
CA SER A 245 -6.75 17.13 0.10
C SER A 245 -7.89 17.78 -0.69
N ASP A 246 -8.47 18.86 -0.16
CA ASP A 246 -9.58 19.57 -0.79
C ASP A 246 -9.20 20.11 -2.17
N ARG A 247 -7.97 20.66 -2.31
CA ARG A 247 -7.46 21.14 -3.60
C ARG A 247 -7.28 19.99 -4.61
N ILE A 248 -6.77 18.85 -4.15
CA ILE A 248 -6.61 17.65 -4.99
C ILE A 248 -7.97 17.08 -5.41
N GLU A 249 -8.91 16.99 -4.47
CA GLU A 249 -10.28 16.55 -4.73
C GLU A 249 -10.99 17.47 -5.71
N HIS A 250 -10.82 18.79 -5.61
CA HIS A 250 -11.38 19.73 -6.56
C HIS A 250 -10.82 19.52 -7.98
N ALA A 251 -9.52 19.27 -8.10
CA ALA A 251 -8.85 19.07 -9.39
C ALA A 251 -9.23 17.74 -10.06
N LEU A 252 -9.38 16.67 -9.28
CA LEU A 252 -9.68 15.32 -9.78
C LEU A 252 -11.19 15.02 -9.82
N GLY A 253 -11.99 15.79 -9.09
CA GLY A 253 -13.45 15.66 -8.98
C GLY A 253 -13.88 14.26 -8.54
N ALA A 254 -14.95 13.77 -9.16
CA ALA A 254 -15.53 12.45 -8.89
C ALA A 254 -14.62 11.24 -9.21
N ARG A 255 -13.34 11.45 -9.51
CA ARG A 255 -12.35 10.37 -9.64
C ARG A 255 -11.76 9.98 -8.29
N VAL A 256 -11.75 10.90 -7.30
CA VAL A 256 -11.41 10.58 -5.91
C VAL A 256 -12.63 9.94 -5.27
N PHE A 257 -12.45 8.75 -4.72
CA PHE A 257 -13.56 8.02 -4.08
C PHE A 257 -13.43 7.93 -2.55
N THR A 258 -12.25 8.20 -2.01
CA THR A 258 -12.01 8.34 -0.58
C THR A 258 -10.80 9.22 -0.34
N THR A 259 -10.81 9.93 0.79
CA THR A 259 -9.68 10.66 1.39
C THR A 259 -9.16 9.99 2.67
N ARG A 260 -9.76 8.85 3.04
CA ARG A 260 -9.50 8.14 4.31
C ARG A 260 -8.79 6.80 4.10
N GLY A 261 -8.35 6.52 2.87
CA GLY A 261 -7.71 5.26 2.51
C GLY A 261 -8.65 4.04 2.49
N GLU A 262 -9.96 4.23 2.59
CA GLU A 262 -10.96 3.16 2.49
C GLU A 262 -10.81 2.39 1.17
N SER A 263 -11.04 1.08 1.18
CA SER A 263 -11.26 0.29 -0.03
C SER A 263 -12.51 0.76 -0.76
N LEU A 264 -12.58 0.44 -2.05
CA LEU A 264 -13.76 0.78 -2.85
C LEU A 264 -15.01 0.10 -2.29
N GLU A 265 -14.87 -1.13 -1.79
CA GLU A 265 -15.91 -1.95 -1.21
C GLU A 265 -16.47 -1.32 0.07
N GLU A 266 -15.59 -0.79 0.94
CA GLU A 266 -16.00 -0.06 2.15
C GLU A 266 -16.79 1.21 1.78
N VAL A 267 -16.33 1.96 0.78
CA VAL A 267 -17.05 3.16 0.30
C VAL A 267 -18.43 2.79 -0.25
N ILE A 268 -18.51 1.73 -1.07
CA ILE A 268 -19.77 1.24 -1.62
C ILE A 268 -20.72 0.79 -0.50
N GLY A 269 -20.24 -0.01 0.45
CA GLY A 269 -21.03 -0.50 1.57
C GLY A 269 -21.57 0.63 2.43
N ARG A 270 -20.71 1.60 2.79
CA ARG A 270 -21.12 2.79 3.55
C ARG A 270 -22.19 3.60 2.81
N LEU A 271 -21.98 3.89 1.52
CA LEU A 271 -22.96 4.63 0.72
C LEU A 271 -24.29 3.89 0.60
N ALA A 272 -24.25 2.57 0.40
CA ALA A 272 -25.45 1.74 0.34
C ALA A 272 -26.24 1.81 1.64
N LEU A 273 -25.58 1.68 2.79
CA LEU A 273 -26.22 1.79 4.11
C LEU A 273 -26.80 3.18 4.35
N THR A 274 -26.03 4.24 4.12
CA THR A 274 -26.48 5.63 4.31
C THR A 274 -27.70 5.96 3.46
N LYS A 275 -27.84 5.34 2.28
CA LYS A 275 -28.91 5.61 1.32
C LYS A 275 -30.03 4.56 1.37
N GLY A 276 -29.91 3.54 2.22
CA GLY A 276 -30.86 2.42 2.30
C GLY A 276 -30.92 1.56 1.04
N TYR A 277 -29.83 1.50 0.27
CA TYR A 277 -29.74 0.70 -0.94
C TYR A 277 -29.26 -0.71 -0.65
N THR A 278 -29.71 -1.63 -1.49
CA THR A 278 -29.24 -3.02 -1.49
C THR A 278 -28.61 -3.35 -2.84
N ILE A 279 -27.60 -4.23 -2.82
CA ILE A 279 -26.73 -4.55 -3.95
C ILE A 279 -26.87 -6.04 -4.27
N ALA A 280 -27.00 -6.34 -5.56
CA ALA A 280 -26.84 -7.69 -6.11
C ALA A 280 -25.88 -7.67 -7.30
N VAL A 281 -25.23 -8.80 -7.59
CA VAL A 281 -24.25 -8.91 -8.68
C VAL A 281 -24.52 -10.10 -9.59
N ALA A 282 -24.37 -9.90 -10.90
CA ALA A 282 -24.34 -10.99 -11.87
C ALA A 282 -22.93 -11.08 -12.45
N GLU A 283 -22.29 -12.22 -12.26
CA GLU A 283 -20.88 -12.44 -12.59
C GLU A 283 -20.73 -13.49 -13.68
N SER A 284 -19.87 -13.23 -14.65
CA SER A 284 -19.37 -14.22 -15.62
C SER A 284 -17.86 -14.34 -15.42
N VAL A 285 -17.04 -13.63 -16.20
CA VAL A 285 -15.56 -13.68 -16.16
C VAL A 285 -14.94 -13.47 -14.77
N THR A 286 -15.61 -12.74 -13.88
CA THR A 286 -15.11 -12.51 -12.50
C THR A 286 -15.31 -13.70 -11.58
N GLY A 287 -16.15 -14.68 -11.94
CA GLY A 287 -16.26 -15.96 -11.25
C GLY A 287 -16.71 -15.90 -9.79
N GLY A 288 -17.31 -14.80 -9.33
CA GLY A 288 -17.66 -14.59 -7.93
C GLY A 288 -16.74 -13.61 -7.18
N LEU A 289 -15.70 -13.07 -7.84
CA LEU A 289 -14.76 -12.15 -7.23
C LEU A 289 -15.42 -10.85 -6.74
N ILE A 290 -16.44 -10.34 -7.44
CA ILE A 290 -17.13 -9.12 -7.01
C ILE A 290 -17.93 -9.38 -5.73
N ALA A 291 -18.69 -10.48 -5.71
CA ALA A 291 -19.40 -10.92 -4.51
C ALA A 291 -18.44 -11.11 -3.34
N LYS A 292 -17.31 -11.81 -3.57
CA LYS A 292 -16.27 -12.03 -2.55
C LYS A 292 -15.77 -10.70 -1.98
N ARG A 293 -15.38 -9.75 -2.83
CA ARG A 293 -14.86 -8.44 -2.40
C ARG A 293 -15.89 -7.66 -1.59
N LEU A 294 -17.15 -7.65 -2.02
CA LEU A 294 -18.22 -7.02 -1.24
C LEU A 294 -18.42 -7.69 0.13
N THR A 295 -18.26 -9.01 0.21
CA THR A 295 -18.41 -9.77 1.46
C THR A 295 -17.18 -9.74 2.36
N ASP A 296 -16.00 -9.34 1.86
CA ASP A 296 -14.80 -9.13 2.69
C ASP A 296 -15.01 -7.99 3.69
N VAL A 297 -15.93 -7.06 3.40
CA VAL A 297 -16.29 -5.95 4.31
C VAL A 297 -17.22 -6.48 5.42
N PRO A 298 -16.84 -6.36 6.70
CA PRO A 298 -17.69 -6.76 7.81
C PRO A 298 -19.03 -6.04 7.79
N GLY A 299 -20.11 -6.77 8.07
CA GLY A 299 -21.49 -6.23 8.05
C GLY A 299 -22.11 -6.12 6.66
N SER A 300 -21.44 -6.63 5.62
CA SER A 300 -21.92 -6.64 4.23
C SER A 300 -23.32 -7.24 4.03
N SER A 301 -23.75 -8.18 4.88
CA SER A 301 -25.09 -8.77 4.86
C SER A 301 -26.23 -7.74 4.99
N GLN A 302 -25.96 -6.55 5.52
CA GLN A 302 -26.94 -5.47 5.65
C GLN A 302 -27.30 -4.81 4.31
N TYR A 303 -26.39 -4.82 3.32
CA TYR A 303 -26.59 -4.19 2.03
C TYR A 303 -26.43 -5.15 0.84
N PHE A 304 -25.66 -6.23 0.96
CA PHE A 304 -25.43 -7.18 -0.12
C PHE A 304 -26.44 -8.34 -0.06
N ARG A 305 -27.26 -8.47 -1.11
CA ARG A 305 -28.31 -9.51 -1.22
C ARG A 305 -27.81 -10.84 -1.75
N GLY A 306 -26.65 -10.84 -2.40
CA GLY A 306 -26.07 -12.02 -3.03
C GLY A 306 -25.70 -11.79 -4.49
N GLY A 307 -25.19 -12.84 -5.13
CA GLY A 307 -24.80 -12.80 -6.52
C GLY A 307 -25.10 -14.09 -7.25
N ILE A 308 -25.18 -14.01 -8.58
CA ILE A 308 -25.35 -15.14 -9.48
C ILE A 308 -24.12 -15.20 -10.39
N THR A 309 -23.36 -16.29 -10.31
CA THR A 309 -22.24 -16.55 -11.22
C THR A 309 -22.72 -17.37 -12.42
N ALA A 310 -23.00 -16.69 -13.52
CA ALA A 310 -23.46 -17.24 -14.79
C ALA A 310 -22.31 -17.30 -15.83
N TYR A 311 -21.38 -18.22 -15.60
CA TYR A 311 -20.12 -18.32 -16.36
C TYR A 311 -20.31 -18.78 -17.82
N SER A 312 -21.25 -19.68 -18.09
CA SER A 312 -21.55 -20.19 -19.44
C SER A 312 -22.84 -19.58 -19.99
N ASP A 313 -23.03 -19.62 -21.32
CA ASP A 313 -24.28 -19.23 -21.97
C ASP A 313 -25.47 -20.03 -21.45
N GLU A 314 -25.28 -21.33 -21.19
CA GLU A 314 -26.27 -22.16 -20.52
C GLU A 314 -26.62 -21.63 -19.13
N ALA A 315 -25.63 -21.24 -18.32
CA ALA A 315 -25.87 -20.67 -16.99
C ALA A 315 -26.54 -19.28 -17.09
N LYS A 316 -26.17 -18.44 -18.07
CA LYS A 316 -26.84 -17.14 -18.33
C LYS A 316 -28.31 -17.36 -18.66
N ARG A 317 -28.64 -18.38 -19.45
CA ARG A 317 -30.03 -18.76 -19.75
C ARG A 317 -30.75 -19.34 -18.54
N ALA A 318 -30.16 -20.30 -17.85
CA ALA A 318 -30.80 -21.06 -16.78
C ALA A 318 -31.00 -20.23 -15.50
N LEU A 319 -30.00 -19.45 -15.09
CA LEU A 319 -29.99 -18.74 -13.81
C LEU A 319 -30.53 -17.31 -13.92
N LEU A 320 -30.33 -16.66 -15.06
CA LEU A 320 -30.71 -15.26 -15.29
C LEU A 320 -31.80 -15.10 -16.35
N GLY A 321 -32.25 -16.17 -17.02
CA GLY A 321 -33.30 -16.08 -18.03
C GLY A 321 -32.92 -15.20 -19.22
N ILE A 322 -31.63 -15.18 -19.59
CA ILE A 322 -31.15 -14.45 -20.77
C ILE A 322 -31.66 -15.17 -22.03
N PRO A 323 -32.36 -14.49 -22.96
CA PRO A 323 -32.87 -15.12 -24.16
C PRO A 323 -31.77 -15.64 -25.10
N ALA A 324 -32.01 -16.79 -25.76
CA ALA A 324 -31.03 -17.40 -26.66
C ALA A 324 -30.80 -16.57 -27.93
N ASP A 325 -31.83 -15.89 -28.42
CA ASP A 325 -31.76 -14.93 -29.52
C ASP A 325 -30.90 -13.72 -29.18
N ALA A 326 -30.97 -13.22 -27.93
CA ALA A 326 -30.10 -12.13 -27.47
C ALA A 326 -28.61 -12.54 -27.45
N LEU A 327 -28.31 -13.75 -26.98
CA LEU A 327 -26.94 -14.31 -27.00
C LEU A 327 -26.46 -14.55 -28.44
N ALA A 328 -27.32 -15.07 -29.32
CA ALA A 328 -26.97 -15.29 -30.72
C ALA A 328 -26.75 -13.98 -31.51
N ALA A 329 -27.55 -12.94 -31.22
CA ALA A 329 -27.49 -11.66 -31.93
C ALA A 329 -26.33 -10.77 -31.46
N HIS A 330 -26.04 -10.73 -30.15
CA HIS A 330 -25.08 -9.79 -29.57
C HIS A 330 -23.81 -10.47 -29.02
N GLY A 331 -23.84 -11.78 -28.78
CA GLY A 331 -22.78 -12.50 -28.08
C GLY A 331 -22.80 -12.27 -26.57
N ALA A 332 -22.21 -13.19 -25.81
CA ALA A 332 -22.07 -13.11 -24.34
C ALA A 332 -21.27 -11.87 -23.88
N VAL A 333 -20.37 -11.38 -24.76
CA VAL A 333 -19.46 -10.25 -24.56
C VAL A 333 -20.08 -8.91 -25.02
N SER A 334 -21.34 -8.67 -24.70
CA SER A 334 -22.07 -7.48 -25.17
C SER A 334 -22.57 -6.60 -24.04
N ALA A 335 -22.80 -5.31 -24.35
CA ALA A 335 -23.40 -4.39 -23.39
C ALA A 335 -24.86 -4.79 -23.09
N GLU A 336 -25.54 -5.28 -24.11
CA GLU A 336 -26.92 -5.75 -24.10
C GLU A 336 -27.10 -6.96 -23.18
N VAL A 337 -26.23 -7.98 -23.30
CA VAL A 337 -26.27 -9.15 -22.42
C VAL A 337 -25.90 -8.76 -20.98
N ALA A 338 -24.90 -7.89 -20.79
CA ALA A 338 -24.55 -7.40 -19.47
C ALA A 338 -25.71 -6.63 -18.79
N GLU A 339 -26.39 -5.74 -19.51
CA GLU A 339 -27.55 -5.02 -19.00
C GLU A 339 -28.71 -5.97 -18.66
N ALA A 340 -28.96 -6.96 -19.53
CA ALA A 340 -29.97 -7.98 -19.27
C ALA A 340 -29.64 -8.81 -18.02
N MET A 341 -28.38 -9.22 -17.83
CA MET A 341 -27.91 -9.92 -16.63
C MET A 341 -28.12 -9.07 -15.36
N ALA A 342 -27.78 -7.79 -15.40
CA ALA A 342 -28.01 -6.86 -14.28
C ALA A 342 -29.51 -6.74 -13.95
N ARG A 343 -30.35 -6.46 -14.95
CA ARG A 343 -31.79 -6.33 -14.70
C ARG A 343 -32.37 -7.60 -14.08
N ARG A 344 -31.96 -8.77 -14.57
CA ARG A 344 -32.45 -10.07 -14.10
C ARG A 344 -32.02 -10.39 -12.68
N VAL A 345 -30.75 -10.18 -12.32
CA VAL A 345 -30.31 -10.43 -10.94
C VAL A 345 -30.93 -9.44 -9.96
N LYS A 346 -31.23 -8.20 -10.39
CA LYS A 346 -32.01 -7.23 -9.60
C LYS A 346 -33.37 -7.78 -9.21
N GLU A 347 -34.10 -8.26 -10.22
CA GLU A 347 -35.45 -8.81 -10.09
C GLU A 347 -35.43 -10.06 -9.21
N SER A 348 -34.51 -11.00 -9.47
CA SER A 348 -34.40 -12.27 -8.74
C SER A 348 -34.04 -12.10 -7.27
N LEU A 349 -33.20 -11.10 -6.92
CA LEU A 349 -32.70 -10.91 -5.55
C LEU A 349 -33.32 -9.70 -4.83
N GLY A 350 -34.27 -8.99 -5.46
CA GLY A 350 -34.95 -7.84 -4.86
C GLY A 350 -34.01 -6.69 -4.49
N ALA A 351 -32.95 -6.47 -5.27
CA ALA A 351 -31.94 -5.44 -4.98
C ALA A 351 -32.30 -4.06 -5.54
N THR A 352 -31.75 -2.99 -4.96
CA THR A 352 -31.95 -1.61 -5.44
C THR A 352 -30.98 -1.25 -6.57
N VAL A 353 -29.72 -1.67 -6.43
CA VAL A 353 -28.59 -1.39 -7.35
C VAL A 353 -27.99 -2.71 -7.84
N VAL A 354 -27.44 -2.70 -9.07
CA VAL A 354 -26.90 -3.89 -9.71
C VAL A 354 -25.59 -3.64 -10.41
N TRP A 355 -24.72 -4.65 -10.39
CA TRP A 355 -23.48 -4.67 -11.16
C TRP A 355 -23.45 -5.87 -12.11
N PRO A 356 -23.39 -5.67 -13.44
CA PRO A 356 -23.02 -6.72 -14.37
C PRO A 356 -21.51 -6.74 -14.60
N SER A 357 -20.88 -7.91 -14.50
CA SER A 357 -19.55 -8.08 -15.09
C SER A 357 -19.69 -8.25 -16.60
N ARG A 358 -19.00 -7.44 -17.41
CA ARG A 358 -18.89 -7.68 -18.85
C ARG A 358 -17.68 -8.57 -19.12
N GLU A 359 -17.83 -9.55 -20.02
CA GLU A 359 -16.68 -10.19 -20.66
C GLU A 359 -15.98 -9.15 -21.56
N TRP A 360 -14.65 -9.19 -21.64
CA TRP A 360 -13.90 -8.54 -22.72
C TRP A 360 -13.70 -9.60 -23.81
N PRO A 361 -13.68 -9.25 -25.11
CA PRO A 361 -13.43 -10.26 -26.13
C PRO A 361 -12.03 -10.83 -25.91
N ASP A 362 -11.96 -12.06 -25.41
CA ASP A 362 -10.76 -12.86 -25.56
C ASP A 362 -10.58 -13.13 -27.06
N LEU A 363 -9.32 -13.04 -27.49
CA LEU A 363 -8.83 -13.24 -28.86
C LEU A 363 -8.96 -14.71 -29.30
N GLU A 364 -10.14 -15.29 -29.26
CA GLU A 364 -10.45 -16.55 -29.93
C GLU A 364 -11.46 -16.32 -31.05
N GLY A 365 -10.94 -15.79 -32.16
CA GLY A 365 -11.73 -15.57 -33.37
C GLY A 365 -11.01 -14.75 -34.44
N GLY A 366 -9.86 -15.22 -34.94
CA GLY A 366 -9.26 -14.72 -36.18
C GLY A 366 -7.76 -14.51 -36.11
N HIS A 367 -7.02 -15.28 -36.92
CA HIS A 367 -5.57 -15.17 -37.11
C HIS A 367 -5.10 -13.73 -37.38
N GLN A 368 -4.38 -13.13 -36.43
CA GLN A 368 -3.21 -12.29 -36.71
C GLN A 368 -2.32 -12.21 -35.47
N ARG A 369 -1.05 -12.60 -35.65
CA ARG A 369 -0.01 -12.62 -34.62
C ARG A 369 0.27 -11.19 -34.12
N ASN A 370 0.29 -10.97 -32.81
CA ASN A 370 1.32 -10.12 -32.21
C ASN A 370 1.60 -10.54 -30.74
N PRO A 371 2.87 -10.59 -30.32
CA PRO A 371 3.28 -11.20 -29.05
C PRO A 371 3.36 -10.18 -27.93
N SER A 372 2.66 -10.39 -26.83
CA SER A 372 3.12 -9.98 -25.48
C SER A 372 2.27 -10.66 -24.41
N VAL A 373 2.85 -11.69 -23.81
CA VAL A 373 2.54 -12.22 -22.47
C VAL A 373 2.43 -11.04 -21.48
N TRP A 374 1.52 -11.06 -20.49
CA TRP A 374 1.77 -10.70 -19.06
C TRP A 374 0.47 -10.76 -18.21
N SER A 375 0.49 -11.66 -17.21
CA SER A 375 -0.25 -11.70 -15.93
C SER A 375 -1.80 -11.71 -15.91
N SER A 376 -2.38 -12.89 -15.64
CA SER A 376 -3.82 -13.17 -15.44
C SER A 376 -4.45 -12.54 -14.18
N SER A 377 -3.67 -11.86 -13.33
CA SER A 377 -4.14 -11.28 -12.05
C SER A 377 -4.60 -9.82 -12.18
N VAL A 378 -4.19 -9.12 -13.24
CA VAL A 378 -4.46 -7.68 -13.45
C VAL A 378 -5.77 -7.44 -14.22
N TRP A 379 -6.21 -8.43 -14.99
CA TRP A 379 -7.32 -8.35 -15.94
C TRP A 379 -8.72 -8.17 -15.31
N PRO A 380 -9.10 -8.87 -14.22
CA PRO A 380 -10.41 -8.67 -13.58
C PRO A 380 -10.54 -7.28 -12.95
N MET A 381 -9.42 -6.72 -12.51
CA MET A 381 -9.37 -5.49 -11.72
C MET A 381 -9.34 -4.24 -12.61
N MET A 382 -8.68 -4.29 -13.78
CA MET A 382 -8.83 -3.24 -14.82
C MET A 382 -10.23 -3.25 -15.44
N SER A 383 -10.86 -4.44 -15.59
CA SER A 383 -12.26 -4.59 -15.98
C SER A 383 -13.18 -3.90 -14.96
N MET A 384 -12.99 -4.15 -13.66
CA MET A 384 -13.66 -3.39 -12.60
C MET A 384 -13.30 -1.91 -12.64
N SER A 385 -12.04 -1.47 -12.69
CA SER A 385 -11.69 -0.04 -12.66
C SER A 385 -12.08 0.73 -13.93
N ARG A 386 -12.30 0.08 -15.08
CA ARG A 386 -12.91 0.70 -16.27
C ARG A 386 -14.44 0.65 -16.22
N ALA A 387 -15.06 -0.45 -15.81
CA ALA A 387 -16.51 -0.51 -15.59
C ALA A 387 -16.96 0.40 -14.43
N ILE A 388 -16.12 0.57 -13.41
CA ILE A 388 -16.22 1.49 -12.25
C ILE A 388 -15.65 2.87 -12.61
N GLY A 389 -14.71 3.02 -13.52
CA GLY A 389 -14.30 4.34 -14.03
C GLY A 389 -15.39 4.99 -14.89
N ILE A 390 -16.12 4.17 -15.65
CA ILE A 390 -17.40 4.51 -16.31
C ILE A 390 -18.51 4.62 -15.25
N GLY A 391 -18.41 3.81 -14.18
CA GLY A 391 -19.35 3.72 -13.08
C GLY A 391 -19.18 4.74 -11.96
N PHE A 392 -18.11 5.52 -11.79
CA PHE A 392 -17.94 6.42 -10.64
C PHE A 392 -18.64 7.76 -10.88
N ARG A 393 -18.60 8.24 -12.14
CA ARG A 393 -19.54 9.26 -12.62
C ARG A 393 -20.98 8.76 -12.57
N GLY A 394 -21.20 7.46 -12.78
CA GLY A 394 -22.52 6.82 -12.67
C GLY A 394 -23.00 6.64 -11.22
N ILE A 395 -22.11 6.29 -10.28
CA ILE A 395 -22.38 6.05 -8.86
C ILE A 395 -22.63 7.41 -8.21
N ALA A 396 -21.70 8.36 -8.33
CA ALA A 396 -21.88 9.71 -7.78
C ALA A 396 -23.15 10.40 -8.36
N ARG A 397 -23.39 10.35 -9.68
CA ARG A 397 -24.63 10.92 -10.26
C ARG A 397 -25.89 10.10 -9.98
N ALA A 398 -25.84 8.78 -9.89
CA ALA A 398 -26.99 7.95 -9.51
C ALA A 398 -27.38 8.17 -8.04
N PHE A 399 -26.44 8.55 -7.19
CA PHE A 399 -26.68 8.90 -5.80
C PHE A 399 -27.08 10.37 -5.59
N GLU A 400 -26.75 11.29 -6.52
CA GLU A 400 -27.07 12.73 -6.44
C GLU A 400 -28.31 13.18 -7.25
N SER A 401 -28.68 12.51 -8.35
CA SER A 401 -29.59 13.10 -9.36
C SER A 401 -30.78 12.25 -9.81
N TRP A 402 -31.35 11.39 -8.94
CA TRP A 402 -32.53 10.60 -9.31
C TRP A 402 -33.86 11.24 -8.84
N PRO A 403 -34.50 12.13 -9.62
CA PRO A 403 -35.94 12.30 -9.51
C PRO A 403 -36.63 11.20 -10.34
N LEU A 404 -37.68 10.64 -9.76
CA LEU A 404 -38.59 9.68 -10.39
C LEU A 404 -38.99 10.19 -11.79
N ARG A 405 -38.71 9.37 -12.82
CA ARG A 405 -39.08 9.51 -14.26
C ARG A 405 -38.09 10.30 -15.15
N ARG A 406 -37.12 9.59 -15.76
CA ARG A 406 -36.70 9.74 -17.19
C ARG A 406 -35.70 8.63 -17.61
N PRO A 407 -35.65 8.24 -18.91
CA PRO A 407 -34.84 7.11 -19.39
C PRO A 407 -33.38 7.47 -19.71
N TRP A 408 -32.49 6.47 -19.58
CA TRP A 408 -31.02 6.43 -19.67
C TRP A 408 -30.32 7.04 -20.91
N ARG A 409 -31.04 7.68 -21.85
CA ARG A 409 -30.48 8.08 -23.16
C ARG A 409 -29.45 9.23 -23.12
N SER A 410 -29.39 10.03 -22.06
CA SER A 410 -28.53 11.23 -22.01
C SER A 410 -27.07 10.96 -21.62
N CYS A 411 -26.70 9.71 -21.29
CA CYS A 411 -25.31 9.38 -20.95
C CYS A 411 -24.44 9.05 -22.18
N MET A 412 -25.02 8.86 -23.36
CA MET A 412 -24.29 8.43 -24.57
C MET A 412 -23.64 9.59 -25.36
N SER A 413 -24.15 10.84 -25.30
CA SER A 413 -23.63 11.90 -26.17
C SER A 413 -22.28 12.49 -25.72
N ALA A 414 -21.89 12.31 -24.45
CA ALA A 414 -20.58 12.74 -23.96
C ALA A 414 -19.49 11.67 -24.12
N CYS A 415 -19.82 10.52 -24.71
CA CYS A 415 -18.91 9.37 -24.90
C CYS A 415 -18.23 9.34 -26.27
N CYS A 416 -18.52 10.28 -27.19
CA CYS A 416 -17.95 10.27 -28.54
C CYS A 416 -17.01 11.44 -28.89
N ASP A 417 -16.90 12.50 -28.08
CA ASP A 417 -16.05 13.64 -28.43
C ASP A 417 -14.72 13.62 -27.67
N ALA A 418 -13.73 12.93 -28.24
CA ALA A 418 -12.34 13.38 -28.21
C ALA A 418 -12.03 13.91 -29.63
N PRO A 419 -11.35 15.07 -29.79
CA PRO A 419 -11.22 15.71 -31.09
C PRO A 419 -10.36 14.86 -32.02
N GLY A 420 -11.03 14.20 -32.97
CA GLY A 420 -10.41 13.71 -34.19
C GLY A 420 -10.00 14.92 -35.03
N SER A 421 -8.72 15.01 -35.32
CA SER A 421 -8.17 15.92 -36.31
C SER A 421 -8.73 15.58 -37.70
N GLU A 422 -9.62 16.41 -38.22
CA GLU A 422 -9.91 16.46 -39.66
C GLU A 422 -9.96 17.91 -40.16
N GLY A 423 -9.24 18.15 -41.27
CA GLY A 423 -9.26 19.39 -42.04
C GLY A 423 -7.85 19.70 -42.60
N GLY A 424 -7.53 19.47 -43.87
CA GLY A 424 -8.37 19.06 -44.98
C GLY A 424 -7.54 18.66 -46.19
N LEU A 425 -8.16 17.88 -47.07
CA LEU A 425 -7.72 17.63 -48.43
C LEU A 425 -8.40 18.65 -49.35
N THR A 426 -7.60 19.41 -50.10
CA THR A 426 -8.02 19.95 -51.41
C THR A 426 -6.93 19.71 -52.45
N PRO A 427 -7.31 19.52 -53.73
CA PRO A 427 -6.52 18.78 -54.70
C PRO A 427 -5.63 19.69 -55.55
N ALA A 428 -4.48 19.19 -55.99
CA ALA A 428 -3.73 19.80 -57.10
C ALA A 428 -3.14 18.73 -58.01
N SER A 429 -3.39 18.95 -59.28
CA SER A 429 -3.08 18.15 -60.46
C SER A 429 -1.59 18.12 -60.84
N ARG A 430 -1.18 16.96 -61.36
CA ARG A 430 -0.24 16.66 -62.48
C ARG A 430 1.06 17.47 -62.70
N SER A 431 2.05 16.66 -63.10
CA SER A 431 3.32 16.95 -63.82
C SER A 431 4.52 17.05 -62.87
N GLY A 432 5.67 16.39 -63.07
CA GLY A 432 6.24 15.63 -64.17
C GLY A 432 7.75 15.84 -64.13
N ALA A 433 8.56 14.77 -64.33
CA ALA A 433 10.04 14.76 -64.43
C ALA A 433 10.80 15.09 -63.12
N ARG A 434 11.97 14.53 -62.78
CA ARG A 434 12.99 13.72 -63.46
C ARG A 434 13.91 13.11 -62.39
N ARG A 435 14.65 12.07 -62.79
CA ARG A 435 15.88 11.49 -62.19
C ARG A 435 16.78 12.59 -61.56
N LEU A 436 17.43 12.37 -60.42
CA LEU A 436 18.52 11.44 -60.13
C LEU A 436 18.57 11.14 -58.62
#